data_AF-A0A543G8F1-F1
#
_entry.id   AF-A0A543G8F1-F1
#
_cell.length_a   1.000
_cell.length_b   1.000
_cell.length_c   1.000
_cell.angle_alpha   90.00
_cell.angle_beta   90.00
_cell.angle_gamma   90.00
#
_symmetry.space_group_name_H-M   'P 1'
#
loop_
_entity.id
_entity.type
_entity.pdbx_description
1 polymer ?
#
loop_
_entity_poly.entity_id
_entity_poly.type
_entity_poly.pdbx_seq_one_letter_code
_entity_poly.pdbx_strand_id
1 'polypeptide(L)'
;MGKIIGIDLGTTNSCVSVMEGNEAVVIPNAEGKRTTPSIIAFVEGGEIKVGDPAKRQAVTNPTKTIASIKRFMGQSFSETTGEASRVPYSVVKGDNNTPRVDIDGRLYTAQELSAMTLQKMKKTAEDYLGQTVTEAVITVPAYFNDAQRQATKEAGEIAGLKVMRIINEPTAAALAYGLDKKGKDQKIAVYDLGGGTFDISILELGDGVFEVLSTNGDTHLGGDDFDQTIIDWLADEFKAEEGVDLRQDPMSLQRIKEAAEKAKIELSSSAETEINLPYVTATASGPKHLVKKLTRAKFEQLSDTLVKRSMEPVAKALKDAGLSTSDIDEVILVGGSTRMPRIADEVEKFFGKKASKGVNPDEVVAIGAAIQGGVLSGDVKDVLLLDVTPLSLGIETMGGVFTKLIESNTTIPTKKSQVFSTAADSQPSVEIHVLQGERTMAADNKTIGRFHLDGIPPAPRGVPQIEVTFDIDANGIIKVSATDKGTGKSHDIRIEASSGLTAEEIERMKRDAEANADADKSAREKAEKLNEADSMIFQTESQLKELGDKISDDNKVAVEYALTELRMAHQSQDVAAIQTALDNINAAWKKATEAMYAQGEQAQAAQPQAENQGDNVEDVDFEEVK
;
A
#
# COMPACT_ATOMS: atom_id res chain seq x y z
N MET A 1 18.52 13.34 13.20
CA MET A 1 17.50 12.27 13.06
C MET A 1 16.93 12.40 11.66
N GLY A 2 16.69 11.28 10.98
CA GLY A 2 16.01 11.29 9.68
C GLY A 2 14.55 11.73 9.84
N LYS A 3 13.91 12.10 8.74
CA LYS A 3 12.46 12.40 8.72
C LYS A 3 11.65 11.11 8.94
N ILE A 4 10.59 11.20 9.74
CA ILE A 4 9.59 10.14 9.86
C ILE A 4 8.56 10.36 8.74
N ILE A 5 8.45 9.41 7.80
CA ILE A 5 7.49 9.50 6.70
C ILE A 5 6.14 8.92 7.11
N GLY A 6 5.05 9.46 6.56
CA GLY A 6 3.71 8.90 6.68
C GLY A 6 3.37 8.08 5.43
N ILE A 7 3.05 6.80 5.61
CA ILE A 7 2.68 5.91 4.50
C ILE A 7 1.24 5.46 4.69
N ASP A 8 0.41 5.80 3.71
CA ASP A 8 -0.86 5.12 3.51
C ASP A 8 -0.64 3.84 2.70
N LEU A 9 -0.69 2.68 3.36
CA LEU A 9 -0.56 1.38 2.70
C LEU A 9 -1.94 0.88 2.31
N GLY A 10 -2.55 1.40 1.24
CA GLY A 10 -3.88 0.97 0.82
C GLY A 10 -3.94 -0.40 0.11
N THR A 11 -5.16 -0.91 -0.09
CA THR A 11 -5.41 -2.17 -0.81
C THR A 11 -5.14 -2.07 -2.31
N THR A 12 -5.53 -0.94 -2.91
CA THR A 12 -5.41 -0.69 -4.36
C THR A 12 -4.29 0.29 -4.68
N ASN A 13 -4.15 1.34 -3.87
CA ASN A 13 -3.11 2.36 -4.03
C ASN A 13 -2.47 2.65 -2.69
N SER A 14 -1.19 2.96 -2.70
CA SER A 14 -0.43 3.47 -1.57
C SER A 14 0.03 4.90 -1.84
N CYS A 15 0.18 5.68 -0.78
CA CYS A 15 0.53 7.09 -0.83
C CYS A 15 1.55 7.40 0.26
N VAL A 16 2.51 8.28 0.00
CA VAL A 16 3.56 8.63 0.95
C VAL A 16 3.68 10.14 1.09
N SER A 17 3.79 10.60 2.33
CA SER A 17 3.87 12.00 2.70
C SER A 17 4.99 12.24 3.72
N VAL A 18 5.44 13.49 3.83
CA VAL A 18 6.45 13.91 4.81
C VAL A 18 6.12 15.31 5.33
N MET A 19 6.57 15.61 6.56
CA MET A 19 6.51 16.96 7.12
C MET A 19 7.64 17.84 6.57
N GLU A 20 7.27 18.90 5.83
CA GLU A 20 8.14 20.00 5.42
C GLU A 20 7.84 21.25 6.27
N GLY A 21 8.70 21.51 7.24
CA GLY A 21 8.40 22.52 8.26
C GLY A 21 7.12 22.15 9.02
N ASN A 22 6.09 22.99 8.88
CA ASN A 22 4.79 22.81 9.53
C ASN A 22 3.71 22.20 8.62
N GLU A 23 4.04 21.94 7.35
CA GLU A 23 3.08 21.41 6.36
C GLU A 23 3.38 19.95 6.02
N ALA A 24 2.34 19.14 5.89
CA ALA A 24 2.47 17.76 5.41
C ALA A 24 2.29 17.73 3.89
N VAL A 25 3.29 17.25 3.18
CA VAL A 25 3.33 17.21 1.70
C VAL A 25 3.35 15.77 1.22
N VAL A 26 2.45 15.44 0.29
CA VAL A 26 2.47 14.15 -0.43
C VAL A 26 3.54 14.19 -1.52
N ILE A 27 4.34 13.13 -1.58
CA ILE A 27 5.49 13.00 -2.46
C ILE A 27 5.06 12.30 -3.76
N PRO A 28 5.32 12.88 -4.94
CA PRO A 28 5.11 12.17 -6.20
C PRO A 28 6.13 11.05 -6.37
N ASN A 29 5.70 9.90 -6.90
CA ASN A 29 6.57 8.79 -7.26
C ASN A 29 7.42 9.08 -8.51
N ALA A 30 8.33 8.17 -8.84
CA ALA A 30 9.20 8.28 -10.01
C ALA A 30 8.42 8.38 -11.34
N GLU A 31 7.18 7.91 -11.36
CA GLU A 31 6.26 7.98 -12.50
C GLU A 31 5.43 9.28 -12.54
N GLY A 32 5.68 10.22 -11.62
CA GLY A 32 5.04 11.53 -11.54
C GLY A 32 3.65 11.54 -10.90
N LYS A 33 3.22 10.43 -10.29
CA LYS A 33 1.91 10.31 -9.63
C LYS A 33 2.02 10.44 -8.12
N ARG A 34 0.99 11.01 -7.50
CA ARG A 34 0.91 11.18 -6.04
C ARG A 34 0.49 9.91 -5.29
N THR A 35 -0.02 8.92 -6.01
CA THR A 35 -0.33 7.59 -5.50
C THR A 35 0.33 6.54 -6.37
N THR A 36 0.63 5.38 -5.78
CA THR A 36 1.26 4.24 -6.44
C THR A 36 0.36 3.03 -6.32
N PRO A 37 0.01 2.32 -7.40
CA PRO A 37 -0.75 1.09 -7.32
C PRO A 37 -0.08 0.08 -6.38
N SER A 38 -0.84 -0.54 -5.47
CA SER A 38 -0.36 -1.59 -4.56
C SER A 38 -0.31 -2.93 -5.29
N ILE A 39 0.47 -2.96 -6.37
CA ILE A 39 0.58 -4.07 -7.32
C ILE A 39 2.06 -4.44 -7.45
N ILE A 40 2.34 -5.74 -7.34
CA ILE A 40 3.67 -6.34 -7.46
C ILE A 40 3.64 -7.32 -8.62
N ALA A 41 4.66 -7.32 -9.48
CA ALA A 41 4.79 -8.29 -10.55
C ALA A 41 6.18 -8.90 -10.58
N PHE A 42 6.22 -10.23 -10.65
CA PHE A 42 7.45 -10.99 -10.85
C PHE A 42 7.60 -11.25 -12.35
N VAL A 43 8.68 -10.74 -12.94
CA VAL A 43 8.95 -10.89 -14.37
C VAL A 43 10.10 -11.86 -14.61
N GLU A 44 10.24 -12.31 -15.86
CA GLU A 44 11.35 -13.18 -16.26
C GLU A 44 12.71 -12.54 -15.98
N GLY A 45 13.68 -13.35 -15.57
CA GLY A 45 15.01 -12.87 -15.18
C GLY A 45 15.12 -12.42 -13.71
N GLY A 46 14.04 -12.52 -12.93
CA GLY A 46 14.04 -12.27 -11.48
C GLY A 46 13.82 -10.80 -11.09
N GLU A 47 13.55 -9.92 -12.05
CA GLU A 47 13.18 -8.52 -11.79
C GLU A 47 11.78 -8.46 -11.12
N ILE A 48 11.64 -7.58 -10.14
CA ILE A 48 10.37 -7.30 -9.47
C ILE A 48 9.91 -5.89 -9.85
N LYS A 49 8.69 -5.79 -10.37
CA LYS A 49 8.05 -4.51 -10.69
C LYS A 49 7.02 -4.18 -9.63
N VAL A 50 6.96 -2.92 -9.21
CA VAL A 50 5.99 -2.42 -8.23
C VAL A 50 5.33 -1.15 -8.77
N GLY A 51 4.01 -1.01 -8.57
CA GLY A 51 3.27 0.19 -8.99
C GLY A 51 2.78 0.15 -10.43
N ASP A 52 2.85 1.29 -11.12
CA ASP A 52 2.44 1.42 -12.52
C ASP A 52 3.14 0.43 -13.47
N PRO A 53 4.46 0.18 -13.36
CA PRO A 53 5.13 -0.84 -14.17
C PRO A 53 4.52 -2.24 -13.99
N ALA A 54 4.13 -2.61 -12.76
CA ALA A 54 3.46 -3.88 -12.48
C ALA A 54 2.04 -3.91 -13.06
N LYS A 55 1.26 -2.83 -12.87
CA LYS A 55 -0.11 -2.70 -13.41
C LYS A 55 -0.14 -2.87 -14.92
N ARG A 56 0.80 -2.28 -15.67
CA ARG A 56 0.83 -2.33 -17.15
C ARG A 56 0.94 -3.73 -17.75
N GLN A 57 1.62 -4.65 -17.05
CA GLN A 57 1.85 -6.00 -17.55
C GLN A 57 0.92 -7.06 -16.93
N ALA A 58 -0.03 -6.63 -16.08
CA ALA A 58 -0.93 -7.53 -15.37
C ALA A 58 -1.73 -8.43 -16.33
N VAL A 59 -2.22 -7.88 -17.46
CA VAL A 59 -2.97 -8.64 -18.47
C VAL A 59 -2.16 -9.80 -19.06
N THR A 60 -0.89 -9.57 -19.36
CA THR A 60 -0.02 -10.56 -20.01
C THR A 60 0.68 -11.50 -19.04
N ASN A 61 0.69 -11.16 -17.74
CA ASN A 61 1.31 -11.93 -16.68
C ASN A 61 0.40 -12.04 -15.44
N PRO A 62 -0.86 -12.50 -15.58
CA PRO A 62 -1.86 -12.38 -14.53
C PRO A 62 -1.57 -13.26 -13.31
N THR A 63 -0.91 -14.41 -13.50
CA THR A 63 -0.63 -15.36 -12.42
C THR A 63 0.57 -14.95 -11.56
N LYS A 64 1.42 -14.04 -12.04
CA LYS A 64 2.58 -13.50 -11.30
C LYS A 64 2.48 -12.00 -11.03
N THR A 65 1.28 -11.45 -11.17
CA THR A 65 0.96 -10.06 -10.83
C THR A 65 -0.03 -10.03 -9.68
N ILE A 66 0.44 -9.59 -8.53
CA ILE A 66 -0.26 -9.60 -7.26
C ILE A 66 -0.87 -8.23 -7.04
N ALA A 67 -2.18 -8.20 -6.86
CA ALA A 67 -2.96 -7.03 -6.43
C ALA A 67 -3.84 -7.43 -5.24
N SER A 68 -4.34 -6.43 -4.49
CA SER A 68 -5.25 -6.61 -3.35
C SER A 68 -4.68 -7.47 -2.21
N ILE A 69 -3.36 -7.55 -2.09
CA ILE A 69 -2.69 -8.41 -1.09
C ILE A 69 -3.04 -8.03 0.35
N LYS A 70 -3.43 -6.77 0.59
CA LYS A 70 -3.88 -6.28 1.90
C LYS A 70 -5.10 -7.05 2.44
N ARG A 71 -5.93 -7.66 1.58
CA ARG A 71 -7.06 -8.53 1.99
C ARG A 71 -6.62 -9.87 2.59
N PHE A 72 -5.34 -10.25 2.45
CA PHE A 72 -4.77 -11.47 3.03
C PHE A 72 -3.91 -11.19 4.29
N MET A 73 -3.63 -9.92 4.59
CA MET A 73 -2.78 -9.53 5.72
C MET A 73 -3.36 -9.99 7.05
N GLY A 74 -2.59 -10.75 7.83
CA GLY A 74 -2.98 -11.23 9.17
C GLY A 74 -4.22 -12.13 9.21
N GLN A 75 -4.62 -12.70 8.07
CA GLN A 75 -5.77 -13.60 7.96
C GLN A 75 -5.33 -15.07 7.90
N SER A 76 -6.26 -15.98 8.22
CA SER A 76 -6.03 -17.40 7.94
C SER A 76 -6.42 -17.76 6.50
N PHE A 77 -5.80 -18.81 5.95
CA PHE A 77 -6.13 -19.35 4.63
C PHE A 77 -7.60 -19.77 4.54
N SER A 78 -8.14 -20.39 5.61
CA SER A 78 -9.55 -20.78 5.66
C SER A 78 -10.52 -19.60 5.53
N GLU A 79 -10.18 -18.45 6.12
CA GLU A 79 -11.00 -17.23 6.06
C GLU A 79 -10.88 -16.52 4.71
N THR A 80 -9.79 -16.73 3.98
CA THR A 80 -9.48 -16.06 2.72
C THR A 80 -9.74 -16.92 1.48
N THR A 81 -10.42 -18.08 1.62
CA THR A 81 -10.78 -18.94 0.49
C THR A 81 -11.65 -18.23 -0.55
N GLY A 82 -12.57 -17.38 -0.10
CA GLY A 82 -13.36 -16.52 -0.98
C GLY A 82 -12.49 -15.54 -1.77
N GLU A 83 -11.55 -14.87 -1.10
CA GLU A 83 -10.59 -13.96 -1.72
C GLU A 83 -9.68 -14.67 -2.73
N ALA A 84 -9.14 -15.82 -2.34
CA ALA A 84 -8.28 -16.66 -3.17
C ALA A 84 -8.97 -17.08 -4.47
N SER A 85 -10.30 -17.31 -4.44
CA SER A 85 -11.05 -17.69 -5.65
C SER A 85 -11.29 -16.54 -6.62
N ARG A 86 -11.10 -15.28 -6.17
CA ARG A 86 -11.33 -14.08 -6.98
C ARG A 86 -10.08 -13.61 -7.70
N VAL A 87 -8.89 -14.06 -7.31
CA VAL A 87 -7.61 -13.56 -7.84
C VAL A 87 -7.05 -14.48 -8.93
N PRO A 88 -6.32 -13.94 -9.93
CA PRO A 88 -5.73 -14.76 -10.98
C PRO A 88 -4.46 -15.52 -10.56
N TYR A 89 -3.81 -15.09 -9.47
CA TYR A 89 -2.60 -15.72 -8.93
C TYR A 89 -2.95 -16.85 -7.95
N SER A 90 -1.99 -17.77 -7.75
CA SER A 90 -2.19 -18.94 -6.89
C SER A 90 -2.02 -18.57 -5.42
N VAL A 91 -3.07 -18.76 -4.62
CA VAL A 91 -3.02 -18.67 -3.16
C VAL A 91 -3.19 -20.07 -2.56
N VAL A 92 -2.19 -20.51 -1.80
CA VAL A 92 -2.14 -21.84 -1.20
C VAL A 92 -2.09 -21.76 0.32
N LYS A 93 -2.45 -22.87 0.98
CA LYS A 93 -2.35 -23.00 2.43
C LYS A 93 -0.89 -23.22 2.83
N GLY A 94 -0.31 -22.26 3.52
CA GLY A 94 1.00 -22.40 4.15
C GLY A 94 0.91 -22.98 5.57
N ASP A 95 2.05 -22.93 6.24
CA ASP A 95 2.17 -23.33 7.65
C ASP A 95 1.23 -22.51 8.54
N ASN A 96 0.79 -23.12 9.65
CA ASN A 96 -0.14 -22.52 10.61
C ASN A 96 -1.44 -21.96 9.99
N ASN A 97 -1.90 -22.55 8.87
CA ASN A 97 -3.12 -22.13 8.19
C ASN A 97 -3.06 -20.66 7.71
N THR A 98 -1.89 -20.19 7.29
CA THR A 98 -1.70 -18.86 6.71
C THR A 98 -1.83 -18.90 5.18
N PRO A 99 -2.38 -17.86 4.53
CA PRO A 99 -2.36 -17.76 3.08
C PRO A 99 -0.94 -17.47 2.58
N ARG A 100 -0.54 -18.13 1.50
CA ARG A 100 0.73 -17.91 0.81
C ARG A 100 0.48 -17.77 -0.68
N VAL A 101 1.14 -16.80 -1.32
CA VAL A 101 1.11 -16.65 -2.77
C VAL A 101 2.24 -17.47 -3.37
N ASP A 102 1.91 -18.42 -4.25
CA ASP A 102 2.89 -19.26 -4.93
C ASP A 102 3.36 -18.60 -6.22
N ILE A 103 4.65 -18.25 -6.27
CA ILE A 103 5.32 -17.73 -7.45
C ILE A 103 6.47 -18.68 -7.79
N ASP A 104 6.26 -19.47 -8.84
CA ASP A 104 7.22 -20.46 -9.36
C ASP A 104 7.78 -21.42 -8.28
N GLY A 105 6.95 -21.81 -7.31
CA GLY A 105 7.30 -22.72 -6.22
C GLY A 105 7.80 -22.02 -4.95
N ARG A 106 8.02 -20.70 -4.97
CA ARG A 106 8.32 -19.91 -3.76
C ARG A 106 7.01 -19.39 -3.15
N LEU A 107 6.83 -19.69 -1.86
CA LEU A 107 5.65 -19.29 -1.10
C LEU A 107 5.87 -17.96 -0.40
N TYR A 108 5.34 -16.89 -0.97
CA TYR A 108 5.40 -15.54 -0.42
C TYR A 108 4.29 -15.29 0.59
N THR A 109 4.62 -14.58 1.67
CA THR A 109 3.65 -14.08 2.64
C THR A 109 3.04 -12.75 2.18
N ALA A 110 1.87 -12.41 2.72
CA ALA A 110 1.27 -11.10 2.47
C ALA A 110 2.18 -9.97 2.99
N GLN A 111 2.87 -10.20 4.12
CA GLN A 111 3.83 -9.27 4.70
C GLN A 111 5.00 -8.99 3.76
N GLU A 112 5.62 -10.02 3.16
CA GLU A 112 6.72 -9.85 2.20
C GLU A 112 6.28 -9.05 0.95
N LEU A 113 5.10 -9.36 0.42
CA LEU A 113 4.56 -8.68 -0.77
C LEU A 113 4.20 -7.22 -0.48
N SER A 114 3.59 -6.95 0.69
CA SER A 114 3.36 -5.59 1.17
C SER A 114 4.67 -4.84 1.46
N ALA A 115 5.71 -5.53 1.94
CA ALA A 115 7.02 -4.93 2.15
C ALA A 115 7.63 -4.40 0.85
N MET A 116 7.46 -5.09 -0.28
CA MET A 116 7.90 -4.59 -1.60
C MET A 116 7.20 -3.27 -1.98
N THR A 117 5.91 -3.13 -1.65
CA THR A 117 5.18 -1.87 -1.83
C THR A 117 5.74 -0.77 -0.91
N LEU A 118 6.00 -1.10 0.35
CA LEU A 118 6.58 -0.17 1.32
C LEU A 118 8.02 0.24 0.95
N GLN A 119 8.82 -0.65 0.37
CA GLN A 119 10.16 -0.35 -0.15
C GLN A 119 10.08 0.68 -1.29
N LYS A 120 9.09 0.56 -2.21
CA LYS A 120 8.84 1.59 -3.24
C LYS A 120 8.43 2.93 -2.62
N MET A 121 7.64 2.94 -1.54
CA MET A 121 7.24 4.18 -0.84
C MET A 121 8.44 4.82 -0.13
N LYS A 122 9.24 4.02 0.58
CA LYS A 122 10.51 4.43 1.19
C LYS A 122 11.42 5.04 0.13
N LYS A 123 11.65 4.34 -0.98
CA LYS A 123 12.52 4.81 -2.07
C LYS A 123 12.03 6.13 -2.67
N THR A 124 10.72 6.27 -2.86
CA THR A 124 10.10 7.52 -3.33
C THR A 124 10.40 8.68 -2.39
N ALA A 125 10.30 8.47 -1.08
CA ALA A 125 10.66 9.49 -0.10
C ALA A 125 12.16 9.78 -0.06
N GLU A 126 13.02 8.76 -0.19
CA GLU A 126 14.48 8.92 -0.24
C GLU A 126 14.94 9.73 -1.46
N ASP A 127 14.36 9.44 -2.63
CA ASP A 127 14.65 10.16 -3.87
C ASP A 127 14.24 11.63 -3.77
N TYR A 128 13.11 11.90 -3.13
CA TYR A 128 12.62 13.26 -2.90
C TYR A 128 13.45 14.03 -1.85
N LEU A 129 13.81 13.37 -0.74
CA LEU A 129 14.52 14.01 0.37
C LEU A 129 16.05 14.08 0.17
N GLY A 130 16.61 13.30 -0.75
CA GLY A 130 18.06 13.19 -0.95
C GLY A 130 18.81 12.53 0.21
N GLN A 131 18.12 11.76 1.06
CA GLN A 131 18.70 11.08 2.23
C GLN A 131 17.97 9.76 2.53
N THR A 132 18.64 8.84 3.22
CA THR A 132 18.06 7.57 3.66
C THR A 132 16.92 7.76 4.66
N VAL A 133 15.83 7.00 4.48
CA VAL A 133 14.66 7.01 5.37
C VAL A 133 14.62 5.69 6.13
N THR A 134 14.53 5.78 7.46
CA THR A 134 14.57 4.60 8.34
C THR A 134 13.37 4.48 9.26
N GLU A 135 12.52 5.51 9.37
CA GLU A 135 11.40 5.56 10.31
C GLU A 135 10.12 5.95 9.57
N ALA A 136 9.01 5.28 9.91
CA ALA A 136 7.71 5.55 9.29
C ALA A 136 6.54 5.41 10.26
N VAL A 137 5.47 6.17 9.99
CA VAL A 137 4.11 5.91 10.47
C VAL A 137 3.36 5.22 9.33
N ILE A 138 2.74 4.07 9.61
CA ILE A 138 2.02 3.27 8.59
C ILE A 138 0.54 3.17 8.99
N THR A 139 -0.35 3.32 8.00
CA THR A 139 -1.79 3.30 8.21
C THR A 139 -2.36 1.88 8.18
N VAL A 140 -3.46 1.67 8.90
CA VAL A 140 -4.29 0.46 8.85
C VAL A 140 -5.77 0.83 8.95
N PRO A 141 -6.69 0.02 8.40
CA PRO A 141 -8.11 0.17 8.62
C PRO A 141 -8.42 0.17 10.13
N ALA A 142 -9.35 1.02 10.57
CA ALA A 142 -9.64 1.14 12.00
C ALA A 142 -10.15 -0.19 12.58
N TYR A 143 -10.91 -0.95 11.79
CA TYR A 143 -11.46 -2.24 12.18
C TYR A 143 -10.50 -3.43 12.04
N PHE A 144 -9.20 -3.20 11.75
CA PHE A 144 -8.19 -4.27 11.76
C PHE A 144 -8.02 -4.87 13.16
N ASN A 145 -7.97 -6.21 13.19
CA ASN A 145 -7.65 -6.97 14.39
C ASN A 145 -6.14 -6.96 14.70
N ASP A 146 -5.76 -7.54 15.85
CA ASP A 146 -4.37 -7.58 16.33
C ASP A 146 -3.41 -8.24 15.32
N ALA A 147 -3.77 -9.39 14.75
CA ALA A 147 -2.94 -10.11 13.78
C ALA A 147 -2.69 -9.30 12.50
N GLN A 148 -3.70 -8.55 12.03
CA GLN A 148 -3.57 -7.70 10.84
C GLN A 148 -2.69 -6.47 11.10
N ARG A 149 -2.81 -5.86 12.29
CA ARG A 149 -1.94 -4.75 12.73
C ARG A 149 -0.50 -5.20 12.85
N GLN A 150 -0.28 -6.36 13.50
CA GLN A 150 1.03 -6.96 13.67
C GLN A 150 1.67 -7.33 12.32
N ALA A 151 0.91 -7.97 11.42
CA ALA A 151 1.38 -8.28 10.06
C ALA A 151 1.78 -7.01 9.27
N THR A 152 1.04 -5.91 9.43
CA THR A 152 1.37 -4.63 8.77
C THR A 152 2.66 -4.02 9.33
N LYS A 153 2.84 -4.10 10.65
CA LYS A 153 4.09 -3.69 11.30
C LYS A 153 5.28 -4.52 10.81
N GLU A 154 5.13 -5.83 10.72
CA GLU A 154 6.14 -6.75 10.18
C GLU A 154 6.50 -6.42 8.73
N ALA A 155 5.52 -6.11 7.89
CA ALA A 155 5.79 -5.66 6.52
C ALA A 155 6.67 -4.40 6.48
N GLY A 156 6.44 -3.45 7.39
CA GLY A 156 7.30 -2.27 7.56
C GLY A 156 8.71 -2.64 7.98
N GLU A 157 8.85 -3.56 8.94
CA GLU A 157 10.17 -4.06 9.37
C GLU A 157 10.92 -4.78 8.26
N ILE A 158 10.24 -5.63 7.48
CA ILE A 158 10.80 -6.31 6.29
C ILE A 158 11.24 -5.30 5.23
N ALA A 159 10.52 -4.19 5.08
CA ALA A 159 10.90 -3.10 4.18
C ALA A 159 12.08 -2.25 4.67
N GLY A 160 12.67 -2.58 5.82
CA GLY A 160 13.76 -1.82 6.43
C GLY A 160 13.30 -0.46 6.99
N LEU A 161 12.06 -0.40 7.50
CA LEU A 161 11.51 0.73 8.22
C LEU A 161 11.27 0.35 9.68
N LYS A 162 11.73 1.19 10.60
CA LYS A 162 11.30 1.18 11.98
C LYS A 162 9.92 1.83 12.06
N VAL A 163 8.90 1.01 12.29
CA VAL A 163 7.51 1.46 12.40
C VAL A 163 7.32 2.17 13.74
N MET A 164 7.29 3.49 13.70
CA MET A 164 7.17 4.35 14.89
C MET A 164 5.76 4.33 15.45
N ARG A 165 4.76 4.19 14.58
CA ARG A 165 3.34 4.14 14.93
C ARG A 165 2.56 3.43 13.84
N ILE A 166 1.63 2.57 14.25
CA ILE A 166 0.49 2.17 13.42
C ILE A 166 -0.67 3.12 13.74
N ILE A 167 -1.21 3.79 12.72
CA ILE A 167 -2.33 4.73 12.89
C ILE A 167 -3.55 4.24 12.11
N ASN A 168 -4.73 4.43 12.69
CA ASN A 168 -5.99 4.12 12.02
C ASN A 168 -6.25 5.10 10.87
N GLU A 169 -6.65 4.60 9.70
CA GLU A 169 -6.93 5.38 8.49
C GLU A 169 -7.89 6.56 8.75
N PRO A 170 -9.08 6.38 9.35
CA PRO A 170 -9.98 7.50 9.63
C PRO A 170 -9.41 8.48 10.66
N THR A 171 -8.60 8.01 11.60
CA THR A 171 -7.91 8.87 12.59
C THR A 171 -6.86 9.75 11.91
N ALA A 172 -6.08 9.19 10.98
CA ALA A 172 -5.15 9.96 10.17
C ALA A 172 -5.90 11.00 9.33
N ALA A 173 -7.01 10.62 8.70
CA ALA A 173 -7.82 11.57 7.94
C ALA A 173 -8.37 12.72 8.80
N ALA A 174 -8.80 12.42 10.03
CA ALA A 174 -9.24 13.43 10.98
C ALA A 174 -8.12 14.39 11.39
N LEU A 175 -6.89 13.90 11.63
CA LEU A 175 -5.72 14.74 11.91
C LEU A 175 -5.45 15.73 10.76
N ALA A 176 -5.46 15.24 9.52
CA ALA A 176 -5.25 16.09 8.35
C ALA A 176 -6.38 17.13 8.17
N TYR A 177 -7.63 16.78 8.47
CA TYR A 177 -8.75 17.71 8.43
C TYR A 177 -8.70 18.78 9.54
N GLY A 178 -8.37 18.37 10.77
CA GLY A 178 -8.53 19.18 11.96
C GLY A 178 -7.34 20.08 12.32
N LEU A 179 -6.16 19.87 11.73
CA LEU A 179 -4.93 20.60 12.10
C LEU A 179 -5.09 22.13 11.98
N ASP A 180 -5.81 22.59 10.95
CA ASP A 180 -6.06 24.02 10.69
C ASP A 180 -7.35 24.57 11.35
N LYS A 181 -8.08 23.75 12.12
CA LYS A 181 -9.41 24.07 12.67
C LYS A 181 -9.38 24.49 14.13
N LYS A 182 -8.31 25.17 14.56
CA LYS A 182 -8.09 25.56 15.97
C LYS A 182 -9.24 26.39 16.55
N GLY A 183 -9.58 26.14 17.81
CA GLY A 183 -10.53 26.92 18.61
C GLY A 183 -12.00 26.65 18.30
N LYS A 184 -12.32 25.49 17.71
CA LYS A 184 -13.69 25.03 17.50
C LYS A 184 -13.81 23.56 17.92
N ASP A 185 -14.71 23.31 18.86
CA ASP A 185 -15.12 21.95 19.17
C ASP A 185 -16.07 21.46 18.06
N GLN A 186 -15.75 20.32 17.45
CA GLN A 186 -16.54 19.72 16.38
C GLN A 186 -16.59 18.21 16.52
N LYS A 187 -17.78 17.65 16.32
CA LYS A 187 -17.97 16.22 16.17
C LYS A 187 -18.03 15.87 14.70
N ILE A 188 -17.18 14.96 14.25
CA ILE A 188 -17.07 14.57 12.86
C ILE A 188 -17.33 13.08 12.68
N ALA A 189 -17.86 12.73 11.51
CA ALA A 189 -17.94 11.34 11.05
C ALA A 189 -17.00 11.16 9.86
N VAL A 190 -16.01 10.27 9.99
CA VAL A 190 -15.12 9.92 8.90
C VAL A 190 -15.59 8.60 8.30
N TYR A 191 -16.16 8.66 7.09
CA TYR A 191 -16.60 7.51 6.32
C TYR A 191 -15.51 7.18 5.29
N ASP A 192 -14.78 6.09 5.52
CA ASP A 192 -13.68 5.65 4.68
C ASP A 192 -14.08 4.40 3.91
N LEU A 193 -14.27 4.52 2.60
CA LEU A 193 -14.55 3.39 1.71
C LEU A 193 -13.46 3.30 0.65
N GLY A 194 -12.48 2.43 0.94
CA GLY A 194 -11.32 2.20 0.11
C GLY A 194 -11.54 1.14 -0.96
N GLY A 195 -10.42 0.52 -1.38
CA GLY A 195 -10.40 -0.58 -2.35
C GLY A 195 -10.79 -1.94 -1.78
N GLY A 196 -10.58 -2.18 -0.49
CA GLY A 196 -10.89 -3.48 0.12
C GLY A 196 -11.51 -3.43 1.52
N THR A 197 -11.52 -2.27 2.15
CA THR A 197 -12.01 -2.06 3.51
C THR A 197 -12.94 -0.87 3.59
N PHE A 198 -13.85 -0.97 4.56
CA PHE A 198 -14.77 0.09 4.93
C PHE A 198 -14.62 0.37 6.43
N ASP A 199 -14.42 1.63 6.80
CA ASP A 199 -14.40 2.08 8.18
C ASP A 199 -15.31 3.30 8.37
N ILE A 200 -15.88 3.40 9.56
CA ILE A 200 -16.58 4.60 10.04
C ILE A 200 -16.09 4.90 11.46
N SER A 201 -15.58 6.11 11.65
CA SER A 201 -15.20 6.60 12.98
C SER A 201 -15.94 7.89 13.30
N ILE A 202 -16.41 7.99 14.53
CA ILE A 202 -16.98 9.21 15.10
C ILE A 202 -15.94 9.81 16.02
N LEU A 203 -15.55 11.05 15.76
CA LEU A 203 -14.50 11.74 16.50
C LEU A 203 -14.99 13.07 17.04
N GLU A 204 -14.44 13.47 18.19
CA GLU A 204 -14.56 14.81 18.75
C GLU A 204 -13.21 15.51 18.63
N LEU A 205 -13.22 16.68 17.99
CA LEU A 205 -12.05 17.51 17.75
C LEU A 205 -12.22 18.80 18.57
N GLY A 206 -11.24 19.16 19.41
CA GLY A 206 -11.31 20.38 20.22
C GLY A 206 -9.98 20.72 20.85
N ASP A 207 -9.56 21.99 20.78
CA ASP A 207 -8.32 22.50 21.39
C ASP A 207 -7.06 21.64 21.19
N GLY A 208 -6.90 21.03 20.00
CA GLY A 208 -5.77 20.17 19.67
C GLY A 208 -5.90 18.72 20.16
N VAL A 209 -7.00 18.37 20.81
CA VAL A 209 -7.37 17.00 21.17
C VAL A 209 -8.22 16.40 20.06
N PHE A 210 -7.85 15.19 19.65
CA PHE A 210 -8.54 14.37 18.67
C PHE A 210 -8.93 13.07 19.37
N GLU A 211 -10.20 12.94 19.74
CA GLU A 211 -10.72 11.79 20.47
C GLU A 211 -11.64 10.96 19.58
N VAL A 212 -11.32 9.68 19.41
CA VAL A 212 -12.21 8.72 18.76
C VAL A 212 -13.25 8.27 19.79
N LEU A 213 -14.51 8.62 19.56
CA LEU A 213 -15.62 8.23 20.43
C LEU A 213 -16.08 6.80 20.14
N SER A 214 -16.08 6.43 18.85
CA SER A 214 -16.39 5.06 18.41
C SER A 214 -15.84 4.79 17.02
N THR A 215 -15.64 3.51 16.72
CA THR A 215 -15.31 3.05 15.38
C THR A 215 -16.02 1.73 15.06
N ASN A 216 -16.36 1.54 13.79
CA ASN A 216 -16.94 0.30 13.27
C ASN A 216 -16.53 0.14 11.80
N GLY A 217 -16.75 -1.03 11.20
CA GLY A 217 -16.35 -1.24 9.81
C GLY A 217 -16.60 -2.65 9.28
N ASP A 218 -16.12 -2.88 8.07
CA ASP A 218 -16.07 -4.17 7.40
C ASP A 218 -14.72 -4.28 6.66
N THR A 219 -13.86 -5.16 7.15
CA THR A 219 -12.49 -5.36 6.62
C THR A 219 -12.46 -6.06 5.26
N HIS A 220 -13.61 -6.46 4.72
CA HIS A 220 -13.75 -7.15 3.44
C HIS A 220 -14.88 -6.54 2.59
N LEU A 221 -15.01 -5.21 2.64
CA LEU A 221 -15.93 -4.42 1.84
C LEU A 221 -15.21 -3.23 1.24
N GLY A 222 -15.05 -3.19 -0.07
CA GLY A 222 -14.46 -2.04 -0.76
C GLY A 222 -14.62 -2.11 -2.27
N GLY A 223 -13.87 -1.26 -2.97
CA GLY A 223 -13.87 -1.14 -4.43
C GLY A 223 -13.77 -2.47 -5.19
N ASP A 224 -12.99 -3.43 -4.69
CA ASP A 224 -12.84 -4.77 -5.26
C ASP A 224 -14.17 -5.55 -5.28
N ASP A 225 -15.02 -5.36 -4.25
CA ASP A 225 -16.33 -6.02 -4.18
C ASP A 225 -17.31 -5.37 -5.16
N PHE A 226 -17.23 -4.05 -5.35
CA PHE A 226 -18.00 -3.36 -6.39
C PHE A 226 -17.55 -3.81 -7.79
N ASP A 227 -16.26 -3.95 -8.04
CA ASP A 227 -15.73 -4.48 -9.30
C ASP A 227 -16.22 -5.90 -9.54
N GLN A 228 -16.23 -6.74 -8.50
CA GLN A 228 -16.74 -8.11 -8.57
C GLN A 228 -18.20 -8.18 -9.04
N THR A 229 -19.07 -7.23 -8.63
CA THR A 229 -20.46 -7.21 -9.11
C THR A 229 -20.57 -7.01 -10.63
N ILE A 230 -19.67 -6.20 -11.21
CA ILE A 230 -19.61 -5.97 -12.66
C ILE A 230 -18.98 -7.19 -13.35
N ILE A 231 -17.91 -7.75 -12.79
CA ILE A 231 -17.24 -8.94 -13.31
C ILE A 231 -18.21 -10.13 -13.40
N ASP A 232 -18.97 -10.39 -12.33
CA ASP A 232 -19.93 -11.49 -12.31
C ASP A 232 -21.07 -11.26 -13.31
N TRP A 233 -21.60 -10.03 -13.40
CA TRP A 233 -22.60 -9.69 -14.41
C TRP A 233 -22.09 -9.92 -15.84
N LEU A 234 -20.87 -9.45 -16.15
CA LEU A 234 -20.26 -9.64 -17.46
C LEU A 234 -19.99 -11.12 -17.77
N ALA A 235 -19.44 -11.87 -16.81
CA ALA A 235 -19.11 -13.28 -16.99
C ALA A 235 -20.36 -14.14 -17.14
N ASP A 236 -21.41 -13.87 -16.36
CA ASP A 236 -22.67 -14.62 -16.44
C ASP A 236 -23.42 -14.34 -17.74
N GLU A 237 -23.47 -13.08 -18.21
CA GLU A 237 -24.04 -12.75 -19.52
C GLU A 237 -23.25 -13.39 -20.66
N PHE A 238 -21.91 -13.28 -20.63
CA PHE A 238 -21.07 -13.87 -21.66
C PHE A 238 -21.19 -15.40 -21.69
N LYS A 239 -21.29 -16.05 -20.53
CA LYS A 239 -21.51 -17.50 -20.43
C LYS A 239 -22.88 -17.90 -20.97
N ALA A 240 -23.92 -17.10 -20.76
CA ALA A 240 -25.23 -17.35 -21.32
C ALA A 240 -25.26 -17.22 -22.85
N GLU A 241 -24.49 -16.28 -23.41
CA GLU A 241 -24.45 -16.00 -24.85
C GLU A 241 -23.50 -16.95 -25.61
N GLU A 242 -22.33 -17.22 -25.06
CA GLU A 242 -21.22 -17.89 -25.75
C GLU A 242 -20.87 -19.27 -25.14
N GLY A 243 -21.49 -19.65 -24.02
CA GLY A 243 -21.26 -20.94 -23.36
C GLY A 243 -19.91 -21.06 -22.63
N VAL A 244 -19.15 -19.97 -22.52
CA VAL A 244 -17.80 -19.95 -21.92
C VAL A 244 -17.79 -19.07 -20.68
N ASP A 245 -17.21 -19.59 -19.59
CA ASP A 245 -17.03 -18.83 -18.36
C ASP A 245 -15.66 -18.16 -18.34
N LEU A 246 -15.63 -16.85 -18.56
CA LEU A 246 -14.39 -16.08 -18.65
C LEU A 246 -13.58 -16.06 -17.34
N ARG A 247 -14.19 -16.41 -16.21
CA ARG A 247 -13.50 -16.50 -14.91
C ARG A 247 -12.53 -17.68 -14.83
N GLN A 248 -12.67 -18.66 -15.71
CA GLN A 248 -11.82 -19.86 -15.73
C GLN A 248 -10.51 -19.66 -16.49
N ASP A 249 -10.39 -18.59 -17.27
CA ASP A 249 -9.17 -18.24 -18.00
C ASP A 249 -8.51 -17.02 -17.34
N PRO A 250 -7.30 -17.14 -16.74
CA PRO A 250 -6.67 -16.06 -15.99
C PRO A 250 -6.47 -14.77 -16.80
N MET A 251 -6.16 -14.89 -18.10
CA MET A 251 -5.97 -13.72 -18.97
C MET A 251 -7.30 -13.01 -19.24
N SER A 252 -8.36 -13.76 -19.56
CA SER A 252 -9.71 -13.22 -19.71
C SER A 252 -10.20 -12.55 -18.42
N LEU A 253 -10.03 -13.22 -17.28
CA LEU A 253 -10.41 -12.69 -15.96
C LEU A 253 -9.71 -11.36 -15.67
N GLN A 254 -8.40 -11.28 -15.90
CA GLN A 254 -7.64 -10.06 -15.66
C GLN A 254 -8.12 -8.90 -16.56
N ARG A 255 -8.42 -9.18 -17.84
CA ARG A 255 -8.95 -8.16 -18.76
C ARG A 255 -10.32 -7.65 -18.34
N ILE A 256 -11.20 -8.53 -17.86
CA ILE A 256 -12.53 -8.16 -17.38
C ILE A 256 -12.43 -7.37 -16.09
N LYS A 257 -11.50 -7.71 -15.19
CA LYS A 257 -11.22 -6.95 -13.97
C LYS A 257 -10.84 -5.50 -14.27
N GLU A 258 -9.87 -5.28 -15.16
CA GLU A 258 -9.46 -3.92 -15.54
C GLU A 258 -10.59 -3.13 -16.21
N ALA A 259 -11.39 -3.81 -17.05
CA ALA A 259 -12.53 -3.18 -17.70
C ALA A 259 -13.66 -2.84 -16.72
N ALA A 260 -13.90 -3.70 -15.73
CA ALA A 260 -14.89 -3.48 -14.67
C ALA A 260 -14.49 -2.31 -13.77
N GLU A 261 -13.24 -2.26 -13.30
CA GLU A 261 -12.71 -1.13 -12.51
C GLU A 261 -12.88 0.19 -13.28
N LYS A 262 -12.47 0.19 -14.56
CA LYS A 262 -12.59 1.36 -15.42
C LYS A 262 -14.05 1.79 -15.60
N ALA A 263 -14.95 0.84 -15.87
CA ALA A 263 -16.38 1.13 -16.02
C ALA A 263 -16.99 1.71 -14.74
N LYS A 264 -16.66 1.14 -13.57
CA LYS A 264 -17.09 1.66 -12.25
C LYS A 264 -16.65 3.12 -12.07
N ILE A 265 -15.38 3.43 -12.37
CA ILE A 265 -14.83 4.78 -12.25
C ILE A 265 -15.51 5.74 -13.22
N GLU A 266 -15.68 5.36 -14.50
CA GLU A 266 -16.37 6.18 -15.50
C GLU A 266 -17.82 6.48 -15.13
N LEU A 267 -18.53 5.52 -14.55
CA LEU A 267 -19.91 5.70 -14.08
C LEU A 267 -20.05 6.65 -12.89
N SER A 268 -18.95 7.00 -12.22
CA SER A 268 -18.97 8.02 -11.16
C SER A 268 -19.19 9.43 -11.72
N SER A 269 -18.87 9.67 -13.00
CA SER A 269 -19.09 10.94 -13.70
C SER A 269 -20.10 10.84 -14.84
N SER A 270 -20.22 9.67 -15.48
CA SER A 270 -21.08 9.42 -16.65
C SER A 270 -22.33 8.60 -16.29
N ALA A 271 -23.42 8.79 -17.02
CA ALA A 271 -24.66 8.02 -16.80
C ALA A 271 -24.57 6.59 -17.38
N GLU A 272 -23.66 6.37 -18.33
CA GLU A 272 -23.44 5.10 -19.01
C GLU A 272 -22.00 4.99 -19.51
N THR A 273 -21.55 3.76 -19.73
CA THR A 273 -20.28 3.40 -20.37
C THR A 273 -20.44 2.15 -21.23
N GLU A 274 -19.54 1.94 -22.18
CA GLU A 274 -19.45 0.73 -22.99
C GLU A 274 -18.17 -0.04 -22.63
N ILE A 275 -18.34 -1.29 -22.20
CA ILE A 275 -17.27 -2.23 -21.94
C ILE A 275 -17.02 -3.01 -23.22
N ASN A 276 -15.88 -2.77 -23.85
CA ASN A 276 -15.52 -3.36 -25.14
C ASN A 276 -14.17 -4.07 -25.05
N LEU A 277 -14.22 -5.41 -25.02
CA LEU A 277 -13.07 -6.30 -24.96
C LEU A 277 -13.01 -7.16 -26.22
N PRO A 278 -12.27 -6.72 -27.25
CA PRO A 278 -12.10 -7.52 -28.46
C PRO A 278 -11.19 -8.72 -28.18
N TYR A 279 -11.47 -9.87 -28.81
CA TYR A 279 -10.67 -11.08 -28.64
C TYR A 279 -10.51 -11.47 -27.17
N VAL A 280 -11.59 -11.37 -26.38
CA VAL A 280 -11.54 -11.64 -24.93
C VAL A 280 -11.17 -13.10 -24.67
N THR A 281 -11.68 -14.01 -25.49
CA THR A 281 -11.35 -15.44 -25.45
C THR A 281 -11.50 -16.07 -26.85
N ALA A 282 -11.17 -17.34 -26.99
CA ALA A 282 -11.36 -18.11 -28.23
C ALA A 282 -12.15 -19.40 -27.97
N THR A 283 -12.99 -19.76 -28.92
CA THR A 283 -13.80 -20.98 -28.91
C THR A 283 -13.53 -21.82 -30.15
N ALA A 284 -14.10 -23.02 -30.23
CA ALA A 284 -14.07 -23.83 -31.45
C ALA A 284 -14.68 -23.11 -32.68
N SER A 285 -15.54 -22.11 -32.45
CA SER A 285 -16.13 -21.27 -33.50
C SER A 285 -15.29 -20.06 -33.91
N GLY A 286 -14.13 -19.87 -33.26
CA GLY A 286 -13.23 -18.74 -33.47
C GLY A 286 -13.15 -17.79 -32.27
N PRO A 287 -12.45 -16.65 -32.43
CA PRO A 287 -12.31 -15.65 -31.39
C PRO A 287 -13.64 -14.98 -31.04
N LYS A 288 -13.80 -14.62 -29.76
CA LYS A 288 -15.00 -13.98 -29.22
C LYS A 288 -14.68 -12.61 -28.65
N HIS A 289 -15.66 -11.73 -28.69
CA HIS A 289 -15.58 -10.35 -28.22
C HIS A 289 -16.65 -10.14 -27.15
N LEU A 290 -16.37 -9.31 -26.16
CA LEU A 290 -17.37 -8.86 -25.19
C LEU A 290 -17.63 -7.38 -25.45
N VAL A 291 -18.87 -7.04 -25.80
CA VAL A 291 -19.32 -5.66 -25.95
C VAL A 291 -20.61 -5.50 -25.17
N LYS A 292 -20.56 -4.74 -24.07
CA LYS A 292 -21.69 -4.57 -23.16
C LYS A 292 -21.82 -3.13 -22.72
N LYS A 293 -23.04 -2.60 -22.79
CA LYS A 293 -23.35 -1.27 -22.28
C LYS A 293 -23.80 -1.37 -20.83
N LEU A 294 -23.16 -0.63 -19.94
CA LEU A 294 -23.51 -0.56 -18.52
C LEU A 294 -23.99 0.86 -18.18
N THR A 295 -25.18 0.96 -17.59
CA THR A 295 -25.70 2.24 -17.08
C THR A 295 -25.41 2.36 -15.59
N ARG A 296 -25.32 3.59 -15.08
CA ARG A 296 -25.15 3.86 -13.65
C ARG A 296 -26.27 3.22 -12.83
N ALA A 297 -27.52 3.37 -13.28
CA ALA A 297 -28.67 2.77 -12.62
C ALA A 297 -28.58 1.24 -12.51
N LYS A 298 -28.07 0.56 -13.56
CA LYS A 298 -27.86 -0.89 -13.52
C LYS A 298 -26.74 -1.26 -12.53
N PHE A 299 -25.62 -0.52 -12.54
CA PHE A 299 -24.53 -0.75 -11.59
C PHE A 299 -24.98 -0.53 -10.13
N GLU A 300 -25.74 0.53 -9.86
CA GLU A 300 -26.31 0.79 -8.54
C GLU A 300 -27.27 -0.34 -8.10
N GLN A 301 -28.04 -0.91 -9.04
CA GLN A 301 -28.88 -2.08 -8.75
C GLN A 301 -28.04 -3.32 -8.43
N LEU A 302 -26.93 -3.56 -9.15
CA LEU A 302 -26.04 -4.70 -8.92
C LEU A 302 -25.31 -4.61 -7.56
N SER A 303 -25.04 -3.39 -7.09
CA SER A 303 -24.24 -3.11 -5.89
C SER A 303 -25.04 -2.63 -4.67
N ASP A 304 -26.37 -2.59 -4.74
CA ASP A 304 -27.25 -2.08 -3.67
C ASP A 304 -27.01 -2.75 -2.30
N THR A 305 -26.72 -4.06 -2.31
CA THR A 305 -26.41 -4.80 -1.08
C THR A 305 -25.10 -4.36 -0.44
N LEU A 306 -24.09 -4.00 -1.24
CA LEU A 306 -22.78 -3.50 -0.75
C LEU A 306 -22.93 -2.11 -0.12
N VAL A 307 -23.72 -1.23 -0.77
CA VAL A 307 -24.03 0.10 -0.21
C VAL A 307 -24.74 -0.05 1.13
N LYS A 308 -25.76 -0.91 1.22
CA LYS A 308 -26.48 -1.17 2.48
C LYS A 308 -25.58 -1.74 3.57
N ARG A 309 -24.70 -2.69 3.22
CA ARG A 309 -23.69 -3.24 4.15
C ARG A 309 -22.79 -2.16 4.74
N SER A 310 -22.43 -1.13 3.96
CA SER A 310 -21.63 -0.01 4.48
C SER A 310 -22.41 0.91 5.44
N MET A 311 -23.74 1.00 5.32
CA MET A 311 -24.52 1.91 6.18
C MET A 311 -24.86 1.31 7.54
N GLU A 312 -24.83 -0.02 7.68
CA GLU A 312 -25.08 -0.69 8.97
C GLU A 312 -24.03 -0.32 10.04
N PRO A 313 -22.71 -0.37 9.77
CA PRO A 313 -21.70 0.12 10.71
C PRO A 313 -21.85 1.60 11.07
N VAL A 314 -22.32 2.44 10.13
CA VAL A 314 -22.51 3.89 10.39
C VAL A 314 -23.54 4.12 11.48
N ALA A 315 -24.66 3.40 11.42
CA ALA A 315 -25.69 3.48 12.46
C ALA A 315 -25.19 2.93 13.81
N LYS A 316 -24.36 1.87 13.79
CA LYS A 316 -23.77 1.30 15.02
C LYS A 316 -22.78 2.25 15.66
N ALA A 317 -21.86 2.83 14.90
CA ALA A 317 -20.87 3.78 15.41
C ALA A 317 -21.54 5.00 16.09
N LEU A 318 -22.55 5.61 15.45
CA LEU A 318 -23.31 6.69 16.10
C LEU A 318 -23.95 6.26 17.43
N LYS A 319 -24.57 5.07 17.44
CA LYS A 319 -25.19 4.52 18.65
C LYS A 319 -24.16 4.29 19.75
N ASP A 320 -23.00 3.73 19.42
CA ASP A 320 -21.93 3.43 20.36
C ASP A 320 -21.29 4.71 20.92
N ALA A 321 -21.20 5.77 20.10
CA ALA A 321 -20.82 7.11 20.56
C ALA A 321 -21.90 7.81 21.41
N GLY A 322 -23.12 7.25 21.47
CA GLY A 322 -24.25 7.87 22.17
C GLY A 322 -24.75 9.16 21.49
N LEU A 323 -24.56 9.28 20.17
CA LEU A 323 -24.89 10.47 19.38
C LEU A 323 -26.00 10.20 18.36
N SER A 324 -26.70 11.26 18.01
CA SER A 324 -27.65 11.31 16.90
C SER A 324 -27.00 11.91 15.65
N THR A 325 -27.64 11.77 14.49
CA THR A 325 -27.15 12.37 13.24
C THR A 325 -27.07 13.90 13.29
N SER A 326 -27.91 14.55 14.11
CA SER A 326 -27.87 16.00 14.33
C SER A 326 -26.70 16.48 15.17
N ASP A 327 -26.05 15.59 15.94
CA ASP A 327 -24.90 15.94 16.77
C ASP A 327 -23.57 15.93 16.00
N ILE A 328 -23.57 15.40 14.76
CA ILE A 328 -22.39 15.40 13.89
C ILE A 328 -22.36 16.73 13.16
N ASP A 329 -21.28 17.49 13.28
CA ASP A 329 -21.07 18.78 12.62
C ASP A 329 -20.68 18.60 11.15
N GLU A 330 -19.72 17.71 10.88
CA GLU A 330 -19.13 17.50 9.55
C GLU A 330 -19.01 16.01 9.22
N VAL A 331 -19.20 15.68 7.95
CA VAL A 331 -19.01 14.32 7.43
C VAL A 331 -17.86 14.36 6.42
N ILE A 332 -16.87 13.50 6.60
CA ILE A 332 -15.67 13.44 5.77
C ILE A 332 -15.69 12.13 5.00
N LEU A 333 -15.62 12.21 3.67
CA LEU A 333 -15.51 11.06 2.79
C LEU A 333 -14.03 10.80 2.46
N VAL A 334 -13.58 9.57 2.71
CA VAL A 334 -12.20 9.12 2.49
C VAL A 334 -12.24 7.85 1.63
N GLY A 335 -11.21 7.65 0.81
CA GLY A 335 -11.10 6.49 -0.07
C GLY A 335 -11.82 6.67 -1.40
N GLY A 336 -11.20 6.18 -2.48
CA GLY A 336 -11.65 6.42 -3.86
C GLY A 336 -13.07 5.92 -4.18
N SER A 337 -13.57 4.90 -3.47
CA SER A 337 -14.92 4.37 -3.70
C SER A 337 -16.02 5.34 -3.24
N THR A 338 -15.71 6.31 -2.36
CA THR A 338 -16.65 7.38 -1.98
C THR A 338 -16.96 8.35 -3.11
N ARG A 339 -16.22 8.31 -4.22
CA ARG A 339 -16.50 9.11 -5.42
C ARG A 339 -17.75 8.64 -6.17
N MET A 340 -18.26 7.44 -5.88
CA MET A 340 -19.52 6.95 -6.44
C MET A 340 -20.70 7.82 -5.95
N PRO A 341 -21.52 8.41 -6.84
CA PRO A 341 -22.62 9.30 -6.45
C PRO A 341 -23.59 8.64 -5.45
N ARG A 342 -23.90 7.36 -5.65
CA ARG A 342 -24.80 6.59 -4.77
C ARG A 342 -24.33 6.55 -3.31
N ILE A 343 -23.02 6.51 -3.06
CA ILE A 343 -22.45 6.52 -1.70
C ILE A 343 -22.66 7.90 -1.07
N ALA A 344 -22.26 8.95 -1.78
CA ALA A 344 -22.42 10.33 -1.30
C ALA A 344 -23.91 10.66 -1.02
N ASP A 345 -24.82 10.23 -1.89
CA ASP A 345 -26.26 10.44 -1.73
C ASP A 345 -26.82 9.70 -0.50
N GLU A 346 -26.41 8.46 -0.26
CA GLU A 346 -26.90 7.69 0.90
C GLU A 346 -26.33 8.22 2.22
N VAL A 347 -25.07 8.67 2.22
CA VAL A 347 -24.45 9.36 3.36
C VAL A 347 -25.14 10.70 3.64
N GLU A 348 -25.38 11.52 2.61
CA GLU A 348 -26.09 12.80 2.76
C GLU A 348 -27.51 12.60 3.28
N LYS A 349 -28.23 11.59 2.77
CA LYS A 349 -29.56 11.21 3.23
C LYS A 349 -29.57 10.75 4.69
N PHE A 350 -28.55 10.01 5.12
CA PHE A 350 -28.46 9.49 6.49
C PHE A 350 -28.15 10.61 7.50
N PHE A 351 -27.15 11.43 7.23
CA PHE A 351 -26.74 12.52 8.14
C PHE A 351 -27.58 13.81 7.98
N GLY A 352 -28.33 13.94 6.89
CA GLY A 352 -29.09 15.16 6.57
C GLY A 352 -28.21 16.34 6.17
N LYS A 353 -26.96 16.09 5.78
CA LYS A 353 -25.97 17.12 5.40
C LYS A 353 -24.98 16.61 4.37
N LYS A 354 -24.47 17.54 3.57
CA LYS A 354 -23.44 17.27 2.56
C LYS A 354 -22.11 16.97 3.22
N ALA A 355 -21.40 16.00 2.69
CA ALA A 355 -20.03 15.75 3.08
C ALA A 355 -19.12 16.95 2.72
N SER A 356 -18.12 17.16 3.57
CA SER A 356 -17.07 18.14 3.38
C SER A 356 -16.28 17.85 2.11
N LYS A 357 -15.95 18.92 1.38
CA LYS A 357 -15.04 18.88 0.22
C LYS A 357 -13.65 19.39 0.58
N GLY A 358 -13.35 19.55 1.87
CA GLY A 358 -12.13 20.17 2.36
C GLY A 358 -10.89 19.28 2.31
N VAL A 359 -11.04 18.00 1.98
CA VAL A 359 -9.92 17.04 1.92
C VAL A 359 -9.93 16.26 0.61
N ASN A 360 -8.75 15.83 0.17
CA ASN A 360 -8.61 14.92 -0.96
C ASN A 360 -8.73 13.47 -0.46
N PRO A 361 -9.75 12.69 -0.88
CA PRO A 361 -10.00 11.34 -0.35
C PRO A 361 -8.88 10.34 -0.65
N ASP A 362 -8.00 10.62 -1.62
CA ASP A 362 -6.89 9.72 -2.01
C ASP A 362 -5.56 10.04 -1.30
N GLU A 363 -5.47 11.19 -0.61
CA GLU A 363 -4.22 11.70 -0.04
C GLU A 363 -4.30 11.98 1.46
N VAL A 364 -5.51 12.27 1.97
CA VAL A 364 -5.74 12.75 3.34
C VAL A 364 -5.20 11.81 4.41
N VAL A 365 -5.24 10.50 4.16
CA VAL A 365 -4.74 9.47 5.09
C VAL A 365 -3.22 9.55 5.21
N ALA A 366 -2.49 9.62 4.09
CA ALA A 366 -1.03 9.73 4.10
C ALA A 366 -0.56 11.05 4.73
N ILE A 367 -1.27 12.15 4.45
CA ILE A 367 -1.05 13.47 5.08
C ILE A 367 -1.18 13.34 6.61
N GLY A 368 -2.26 12.71 7.09
CA GLY A 368 -2.48 12.45 8.51
C GLY A 368 -1.37 11.62 9.16
N ALA A 369 -0.90 10.59 8.47
CA ALA A 369 0.22 9.77 8.93
C ALA A 369 1.52 10.58 9.04
N ALA A 370 1.78 11.50 8.11
CA ALA A 370 2.94 12.39 8.18
C ALA A 370 2.83 13.38 9.35
N ILE A 371 1.64 13.95 9.60
CA ILE A 371 1.37 14.79 10.77
C ILE A 371 1.65 14.01 12.06
N GLN A 372 1.19 12.77 12.15
CA GLN A 372 1.49 11.90 13.29
C GLN A 372 3.01 11.67 13.45
N GLY A 373 3.74 11.52 12.34
CA GLY A 373 5.22 11.48 12.35
C GLY A 373 5.83 12.76 12.93
N GLY A 374 5.29 13.92 12.54
CA GLY A 374 5.66 15.23 13.08
C GLY A 374 5.37 15.39 14.58
N VAL A 375 4.27 14.81 15.08
CA VAL A 375 3.98 14.77 16.52
C VAL A 375 5.02 13.94 17.28
N LEU A 376 5.44 12.80 16.71
CA LEU A 376 6.44 11.91 17.32
C LEU A 376 7.85 12.50 17.30
N SER A 377 8.21 13.27 16.27
CA SER A 377 9.49 13.99 16.22
C SER A 377 9.50 15.26 17.08
N GLY A 378 8.33 15.76 17.48
CA GLY A 378 8.17 17.02 18.21
C GLY A 378 8.11 18.26 17.31
N ASP A 379 8.06 18.08 15.98
CA ASP A 379 7.90 19.15 14.99
C ASP A 379 6.47 19.74 15.05
N VAL A 380 5.46 18.90 15.31
CA VAL A 380 4.07 19.30 15.52
C VAL A 380 3.76 19.29 17.01
N LYS A 381 3.36 20.44 17.55
CA LYS A 381 3.05 20.64 18.97
C LYS A 381 1.55 20.80 19.20
N ASP A 382 1.15 20.59 20.45
CA ASP A 382 -0.21 20.81 20.93
C ASP A 382 -1.27 19.95 20.20
N VAL A 383 -0.88 18.74 19.79
CA VAL A 383 -1.78 17.73 19.23
C VAL A 383 -1.76 16.51 20.15
N LEU A 384 -2.93 16.13 20.67
CA LEU A 384 -3.13 14.93 21.46
C LEU A 384 -4.12 14.02 20.74
N LEU A 385 -3.70 12.79 20.47
CA LEU A 385 -4.55 11.78 19.84
C LEU A 385 -4.95 10.71 20.86
N LEU A 386 -6.26 10.54 21.03
CA LEU A 386 -6.89 9.51 21.85
C LEU A 386 -7.67 8.57 20.93
N ASP A 387 -7.08 7.42 20.61
CA ASP A 387 -7.70 6.39 19.76
C ASP A 387 -8.36 5.31 20.64
N VAL A 388 -9.07 4.36 20.03
CA VAL A 388 -9.79 3.28 20.72
C VAL A 388 -9.51 1.90 20.12
N THR A 389 -9.77 0.83 20.89
CA THR A 389 -9.81 -0.54 20.35
C THR A 389 -11.14 -0.81 19.63
N PRO A 390 -11.15 -1.33 18.38
CA PRO A 390 -12.39 -1.50 17.61
C PRO A 390 -13.27 -2.66 18.07
N LEU A 391 -12.70 -3.61 18.82
CA LEU A 391 -13.35 -4.86 19.21
C LEU A 391 -13.08 -5.17 20.68
N SER A 392 -14.06 -5.77 21.34
CA SER A 392 -13.91 -6.22 22.72
C SER A 392 -12.89 -7.34 22.82
N LEU A 393 -12.13 -7.33 23.91
CA LEU A 393 -11.14 -8.34 24.26
C LEU A 393 -11.54 -9.06 25.53
N GLY A 394 -11.34 -10.36 25.53
CA GLY A 394 -11.76 -11.21 26.63
C GLY A 394 -11.15 -12.59 26.59
N ILE A 395 -11.64 -13.44 27.50
CA ILE A 395 -11.24 -14.84 27.56
C ILE A 395 -12.45 -15.77 27.52
N GLU A 396 -12.22 -17.01 27.10
CA GLU A 396 -13.17 -18.09 27.29
C GLU A 396 -13.23 -18.47 28.77
N THR A 397 -14.44 -18.50 29.33
CA THR A 397 -14.70 -18.99 30.68
C THR A 397 -15.58 -20.25 30.64
N MET A 398 -15.78 -20.86 31.82
CA MET A 398 -16.55 -22.10 31.95
C MET A 398 -17.91 -22.02 31.22
N GLY A 399 -18.20 -23.04 30.41
CA GLY A 399 -19.41 -23.08 29.56
C GLY A 399 -19.21 -22.53 28.15
N GLY A 400 -17.98 -22.21 27.75
CA GLY A 400 -17.67 -21.70 26.41
C GLY A 400 -18.12 -20.26 26.20
N VAL A 401 -18.25 -19.49 27.29
CA VAL A 401 -18.75 -18.12 27.27
C VAL A 401 -17.58 -17.16 27.08
N PHE A 402 -17.75 -16.18 26.19
CA PHE A 402 -16.80 -15.08 26.03
C PHE A 402 -17.03 -14.04 27.12
N THR A 403 -16.06 -13.90 28.03
CA THR A 403 -16.09 -12.90 29.10
C THR A 403 -15.18 -11.75 28.72
N LYS A 404 -15.77 -10.58 28.48
CA LYS A 404 -15.06 -9.36 28.11
C LYS A 404 -14.34 -8.75 29.30
N LEU A 405 -13.09 -8.32 29.09
CA LEU A 405 -12.29 -7.56 30.05
C LEU A 405 -12.09 -6.11 29.59
N ILE A 406 -11.98 -5.90 28.28
CA ILE A 406 -11.92 -4.59 27.64
C ILE A 406 -13.04 -4.56 26.60
N GLU A 407 -13.96 -3.62 26.72
CA GLU A 407 -15.03 -3.43 25.74
C GLU A 407 -14.50 -2.72 24.48
N SER A 408 -15.14 -2.95 23.34
CA SER A 408 -14.92 -2.15 22.13
C SER A 408 -15.11 -0.66 22.41
N ASN A 409 -14.40 0.19 21.67
CA ASN A 409 -14.35 1.64 21.84
C ASN A 409 -13.72 2.12 23.17
N THR A 410 -13.01 1.24 23.91
CA THR A 410 -12.18 1.68 25.03
C THR A 410 -10.95 2.44 24.51
N THR A 411 -10.68 3.63 25.03
CA THR A 411 -9.50 4.45 24.71
C THR A 411 -8.20 3.69 24.96
N ILE A 412 -7.24 3.79 24.03
CA ILE A 412 -5.91 3.18 24.10
C ILE A 412 -4.80 4.25 24.19
N PRO A 413 -3.68 3.96 24.87
CA PRO A 413 -3.32 2.71 25.54
C PRO A 413 -4.13 2.46 26.83
N THR A 414 -4.38 1.19 27.15
CA THR A 414 -5.16 0.82 28.35
C THR A 414 -4.72 -0.50 28.93
N LYS A 415 -4.95 -0.67 30.23
CA LYS A 415 -4.62 -1.89 30.97
C LYS A 415 -5.76 -2.29 31.89
N LYS A 416 -6.19 -3.55 31.80
CA LYS A 416 -7.24 -4.13 32.66
C LYS A 416 -6.80 -5.49 33.18
N SER A 417 -7.08 -5.74 34.45
CA SER A 417 -6.77 -6.99 35.13
C SER A 417 -8.03 -7.54 35.78
N GLN A 418 -8.23 -8.85 35.67
CA GLN A 418 -9.33 -9.55 36.33
C GLN A 418 -8.84 -10.89 36.90
N VAL A 419 -9.33 -11.22 38.10
CA VAL A 419 -8.98 -12.48 38.77
C VAL A 419 -10.00 -13.55 38.40
N PHE A 420 -9.49 -14.66 37.90
CA PHE A 420 -10.19 -15.90 37.62
C PHE A 420 -9.70 -17.01 38.57
N SER A 421 -10.31 -18.17 38.50
CA SER A 421 -9.94 -19.33 39.33
C SER A 421 -10.09 -20.64 38.56
N THR A 422 -9.63 -21.75 39.16
CA THR A 422 -9.72 -23.09 38.58
C THR A 422 -11.16 -23.58 38.52
N ALA A 423 -11.47 -24.34 37.47
CA ALA A 423 -12.79 -24.93 37.24
C ALA A 423 -12.94 -26.32 37.88
N ALA A 424 -11.83 -26.97 38.26
CA ALA A 424 -11.80 -28.29 38.88
C ALA A 424 -10.89 -28.35 40.11
N ASP A 425 -11.17 -29.31 41.00
CA ASP A 425 -10.35 -29.56 42.20
C ASP A 425 -8.97 -30.09 41.80
N SER A 426 -7.92 -29.59 42.45
CA SER A 426 -6.52 -29.96 42.21
C SER A 426 -6.08 -29.81 40.74
N GLN A 427 -6.66 -28.86 40.02
CA GLN A 427 -6.31 -28.54 38.63
C GLN A 427 -4.85 -28.03 38.55
N PRO A 428 -3.93 -28.74 37.87
CA PRO A 428 -2.50 -28.42 37.89
C PRO A 428 -2.12 -27.30 36.92
N SER A 429 -2.99 -26.97 35.96
CA SER A 429 -2.80 -25.91 34.97
C SER A 429 -4.13 -25.31 34.51
N VAL A 430 -4.11 -24.03 34.13
CA VAL A 430 -5.27 -23.31 33.56
C VAL A 430 -4.95 -22.89 32.13
N GLU A 431 -5.80 -23.28 31.18
CA GLU A 431 -5.76 -22.76 29.81
C GLU A 431 -6.44 -21.39 29.77
N ILE A 432 -5.70 -20.38 29.30
CA ILE A 432 -6.21 -19.05 28.99
C ILE A 432 -6.42 -18.99 27.48
N HIS A 433 -7.67 -19.01 27.04
CA HIS A 433 -8.03 -18.82 25.63
C HIS A 433 -8.48 -17.37 25.45
N VAL A 434 -7.68 -16.59 24.71
CA VAL A 434 -7.86 -15.17 24.45
C VAL A 434 -8.63 -14.98 23.15
N LEU A 435 -9.68 -14.16 23.18
CA LEU A 435 -10.53 -13.90 22.03
C LEU A 435 -10.81 -12.40 21.83
N GLN A 436 -11.13 -12.06 20.59
CA GLN A 436 -11.59 -10.74 20.16
C GLN A 436 -12.92 -10.85 19.42
N GLY A 437 -13.89 -10.01 19.77
CA GLY A 437 -15.18 -9.94 19.10
C GLY A 437 -16.34 -9.54 20.01
N GLU A 438 -17.56 -9.55 19.46
CA GLU A 438 -18.77 -9.07 20.16
C GLU A 438 -19.79 -10.17 20.49
N ARG A 439 -19.49 -11.42 20.13
CA ARG A 439 -20.41 -12.55 20.28
C ARG A 439 -20.36 -13.09 21.70
N THR A 440 -21.48 -13.59 22.22
CA THR A 440 -21.55 -14.09 23.61
C THR A 440 -20.80 -15.41 23.80
N MET A 441 -20.78 -16.27 22.77
CA MET A 441 -20.11 -17.57 22.83
C MET A 441 -18.68 -17.44 22.31
N ALA A 442 -17.72 -18.08 22.99
CA ALA A 442 -16.31 -18.04 22.61
C ALA A 442 -16.08 -18.57 21.19
N ALA A 443 -16.76 -19.65 20.79
CA ALA A 443 -16.62 -20.25 19.46
C ALA A 443 -17.02 -19.34 18.29
N ASP A 444 -17.82 -18.29 18.55
CA ASP A 444 -18.28 -17.33 17.54
C ASP A 444 -17.35 -16.11 17.42
N ASN A 445 -16.31 -16.01 18.25
CA ASN A 445 -15.35 -14.90 18.24
C ASN A 445 -14.01 -15.34 17.66
N LYS A 446 -13.18 -14.35 17.30
CA LYS A 446 -11.85 -14.62 16.78
C LYS A 446 -10.91 -15.04 17.92
N THR A 447 -10.38 -16.25 17.85
CA THR A 447 -9.25 -16.65 18.70
C THR A 447 -8.03 -15.81 18.37
N ILE A 448 -7.45 -15.16 19.37
CA ILE A 448 -6.17 -14.45 19.26
C ILE A 448 -5.02 -15.38 19.68
N GLY A 449 -5.22 -16.14 20.76
CA GLY A 449 -4.19 -17.06 21.26
C GLY A 449 -4.66 -17.94 22.41
N ARG A 450 -3.88 -18.99 22.71
CA ARG A 450 -4.11 -19.90 23.83
C ARG A 450 -2.81 -20.18 24.56
N PHE A 451 -2.84 -20.20 25.89
CA PHE A 451 -1.69 -20.59 26.68
C PHE A 451 -2.05 -21.22 28.01
N HIS A 452 -1.12 -22.02 28.52
CA HIS A 452 -1.28 -22.73 29.77
C HIS A 452 -0.46 -22.03 30.86
N LEU A 453 -1.12 -21.73 31.98
CA LEU A 453 -0.45 -21.39 33.22
C LEU A 453 -0.29 -22.67 34.05
N ASP A 454 0.87 -23.31 33.93
CA ASP A 454 1.19 -24.56 34.61
C ASP A 454 1.72 -24.36 36.03
N GLY A 455 1.67 -25.41 36.84
CA GLY A 455 2.30 -25.45 38.16
C GLY A 455 1.44 -24.83 39.25
N ILE A 456 0.11 -24.88 39.08
CA ILE A 456 -0.85 -24.44 40.09
C ILE A 456 -0.86 -25.48 41.22
N PRO A 457 -0.61 -25.09 42.48
CA PRO A 457 -0.63 -26.02 43.61
C PRO A 457 -2.01 -26.70 43.77
N PRO A 458 -2.06 -27.97 44.21
CA PRO A 458 -3.34 -28.65 44.46
C PRO A 458 -4.18 -27.89 45.49
N ALA A 459 -5.34 -27.40 45.05
CA ALA A 459 -6.31 -26.70 45.88
C ALA A 459 -7.74 -27.03 45.42
N PRO A 460 -8.77 -26.87 46.27
CA PRO A 460 -10.16 -26.95 45.84
C PRO A 460 -10.46 -25.95 44.71
N ARG A 461 -11.40 -26.29 43.82
CA ARG A 461 -11.84 -25.38 42.76
C ARG A 461 -12.27 -24.03 43.33
N GLY A 462 -11.99 -22.94 42.61
CA GLY A 462 -12.33 -21.59 43.08
C GLY A 462 -11.35 -20.97 44.09
N VAL A 463 -10.33 -21.71 44.55
CA VAL A 463 -9.34 -21.21 45.51
C VAL A 463 -8.13 -20.54 44.83
N PRO A 464 -7.48 -21.13 43.81
CA PRO A 464 -6.38 -20.47 43.10
C PRO A 464 -6.80 -19.12 42.52
N GLN A 465 -5.98 -18.09 42.65
CA GLN A 465 -6.28 -16.75 42.15
C GLN A 465 -5.42 -16.43 40.93
N ILE A 466 -5.99 -16.63 39.75
CA ILE A 466 -5.31 -16.42 38.47
C ILE A 466 -5.67 -15.03 37.94
N GLU A 467 -4.79 -14.06 38.11
CA GLU A 467 -4.97 -12.72 37.57
C GLU A 467 -4.56 -12.69 36.10
N VAL A 468 -5.53 -12.43 35.22
CA VAL A 468 -5.31 -12.21 33.79
C VAL A 468 -5.32 -10.72 33.53
N THR A 469 -4.27 -10.23 32.89
CA THR A 469 -4.08 -8.82 32.56
C THR A 469 -3.94 -8.65 31.06
N PHE A 470 -4.77 -7.77 30.51
CA PHE A 470 -4.69 -7.29 29.15
C PHE A 470 -4.07 -5.90 29.15
N ASP A 471 -3.07 -5.72 28.30
CA ASP A 471 -2.37 -4.46 28.06
C ASP A 471 -2.45 -4.18 26.56
N ILE A 472 -3.05 -3.05 26.18
CA ILE A 472 -3.13 -2.62 24.78
C ILE A 472 -2.25 -1.39 24.66
N ASP A 473 -1.25 -1.48 23.78
CA ASP A 473 -0.37 -0.36 23.51
C ASP A 473 -1.03 0.69 22.59
N ALA A 474 -0.31 1.76 22.32
CA ALA A 474 -0.84 2.85 21.51
C ALA A 474 -0.85 2.56 20.00
N ASN A 475 -0.35 1.39 19.55
CA ASN A 475 -0.54 0.86 18.20
C ASN A 475 -1.78 -0.07 18.10
N GLY A 476 -2.45 -0.32 19.23
CA GLY A 476 -3.53 -1.30 19.33
C GLY A 476 -3.05 -2.75 19.40
N ILE A 477 -1.77 -2.98 19.72
CA ILE A 477 -1.19 -4.33 19.84
C ILE A 477 -1.38 -4.85 21.25
N ILE A 478 -1.81 -6.11 21.37
CA ILE A 478 -2.26 -6.71 22.63
C ILE A 478 -1.14 -7.53 23.27
N LYS A 479 -0.91 -7.31 24.56
CA LYS A 479 -0.14 -8.20 25.43
C LYS A 479 -1.04 -8.79 26.51
N VAL A 480 -1.04 -10.11 26.65
CA VAL A 480 -1.80 -10.81 27.70
C VAL A 480 -0.85 -11.51 28.66
N SER A 481 -1.07 -11.33 29.95
CA SER A 481 -0.32 -12.03 31.00
C SER A 481 -1.27 -12.67 32.00
N ALA A 482 -0.92 -13.87 32.46
CA ALA A 482 -1.61 -14.54 33.56
C ALA A 482 -0.63 -14.78 34.70
N THR A 483 -1.03 -14.43 35.92
CA THR A 483 -0.21 -14.59 37.13
C THR A 483 -1.03 -15.29 38.19
N ASP A 484 -0.51 -16.39 38.75
CA ASP A 484 -1.06 -16.98 39.96
C ASP A 484 -0.61 -16.14 41.17
N LYS A 485 -1.56 -15.48 41.84
CA LYS A 485 -1.28 -14.62 43.00
C LYS A 485 -0.78 -15.40 44.22
N GLY A 486 -1.05 -16.70 44.31
CA GLY A 486 -0.58 -17.53 45.41
C GLY A 486 0.92 -17.85 45.32
N THR A 487 1.39 -18.19 44.11
CA THR A 487 2.78 -18.58 43.87
C THR A 487 3.65 -17.45 43.33
N GLY A 488 3.05 -16.38 42.80
CA GLY A 488 3.74 -15.33 42.06
C GLY A 488 4.23 -15.78 40.67
N LYS A 489 3.94 -17.02 40.26
CA LYS A 489 4.32 -17.53 38.95
C LYS A 489 3.48 -16.86 37.88
N SER A 490 4.13 -16.28 36.89
CA SER A 490 3.51 -15.67 35.73
C SER A 490 3.88 -16.41 34.45
N HIS A 491 2.95 -16.40 33.52
CA HIS A 491 3.20 -16.66 32.11
C HIS A 491 2.57 -15.52 31.33
N ASP A 492 3.35 -14.87 30.47
CA ASP A 492 2.83 -13.94 29.49
C ASP A 492 2.92 -14.52 28.09
N ILE A 493 1.91 -14.20 27.29
CA ILE A 493 1.98 -14.29 25.85
C ILE A 493 2.02 -12.87 25.32
N ARG A 494 3.10 -12.58 24.61
CA ARG A 494 3.06 -11.56 23.57
C ARG A 494 2.50 -12.26 22.34
N ILE A 495 1.37 -11.78 21.82
CA ILE A 495 0.66 -12.46 20.73
C ILE A 495 1.35 -12.19 19.37
N GLU A 496 2.67 -12.21 19.36
CA GLU A 496 3.51 -12.14 18.16
C GLU A 496 3.30 -13.39 17.29
N ALA A 497 2.91 -14.52 17.89
CA ALA A 497 2.68 -15.78 17.18
C ALA A 497 1.37 -15.85 16.36
N SER A 498 0.52 -14.81 16.38
CA SER A 498 -0.76 -14.81 15.66
C SER A 498 -0.68 -14.30 14.22
N SER A 499 0.35 -13.51 13.88
CA SER A 499 0.60 -13.02 12.50
C SER A 499 1.12 -14.11 11.56
N GLY A 500 1.59 -15.23 12.14
CA GLY A 500 2.09 -16.38 11.41
C GLY A 500 3.56 -16.28 10.98
N LEU A 501 4.33 -15.33 11.53
CA LEU A 501 5.78 -15.20 11.33
C LEU A 501 6.55 -15.26 12.65
N THR A 502 7.68 -15.96 12.64
CA THR A 502 8.67 -15.95 13.72
C THR A 502 9.70 -14.83 13.53
N ALA A 503 10.40 -14.44 14.60
CA ALA A 503 11.46 -13.44 14.52
C ALA A 503 12.58 -13.86 13.55
N GLU A 504 12.93 -15.15 13.52
CA GLU A 504 13.90 -15.69 12.58
C GLU A 504 13.43 -15.60 11.12
N GLU A 505 12.13 -15.80 10.87
CA GLU A 505 11.53 -15.62 9.54
C GLU A 505 11.55 -14.16 9.12
N ILE A 506 11.21 -13.24 10.01
CA ILE A 506 11.27 -11.79 9.73
C ILE A 506 12.70 -11.38 9.37
N GLU A 507 13.72 -11.83 10.12
CA GLU A 507 15.13 -11.53 9.82
C GLU A 507 15.62 -12.22 8.53
N ARG A 508 15.08 -13.38 8.18
CA ARG A 508 15.31 -13.99 6.85
C ARG A 508 14.68 -13.14 5.75
N MET A 509 13.44 -12.72 5.92
CA MET A 509 12.70 -11.90 4.95
C MET A 509 13.33 -10.52 4.75
N LYS A 510 13.85 -9.89 5.82
CA LYS A 510 14.64 -8.66 5.71
C LYS A 510 15.87 -8.84 4.82
N ARG A 511 16.64 -9.91 5.04
CA ARG A 511 17.82 -10.23 4.21
C ARG A 511 17.45 -10.54 2.77
N ASP A 512 16.35 -11.26 2.54
CA ASP A 512 15.85 -11.52 1.19
C ASP A 512 15.40 -10.22 0.51
N ALA A 513 14.73 -9.31 1.24
CA ALA A 513 14.29 -8.02 0.74
C ALA A 513 15.48 -7.08 0.42
N GLU A 514 16.55 -7.13 1.21
CA GLU A 514 17.83 -6.46 0.93
C GLU A 514 18.51 -7.03 -0.32
N ALA A 515 18.59 -8.36 -0.44
CA ALA A 515 19.17 -9.02 -1.60
C ALA A 515 18.40 -8.70 -2.90
N ASN A 516 17.06 -8.61 -2.83
CA ASN A 516 16.24 -8.18 -3.96
C ASN A 516 16.53 -6.73 -4.34
N ALA A 517 16.70 -5.82 -3.36
CA ALA A 517 17.05 -4.43 -3.64
C ALA A 517 18.42 -4.29 -4.33
N ASP A 518 19.40 -5.11 -3.96
CA ASP A 518 20.71 -5.17 -4.64
C ASP A 518 20.61 -5.73 -6.07
N ALA A 519 19.75 -6.74 -6.28
CA ALA A 519 19.46 -7.28 -7.61
C ALA A 519 18.76 -6.23 -8.50
N ASP A 520 17.77 -5.51 -7.97
CA ASP A 520 17.07 -4.43 -8.66
C ASP A 520 18.03 -3.29 -9.04
N LYS A 521 18.94 -2.93 -8.13
CA LYS A 521 20.00 -1.95 -8.40
C LYS A 521 20.89 -2.39 -9.55
N SER A 522 21.32 -3.65 -9.55
CA SER A 522 22.15 -4.22 -10.62
C SER A 522 21.41 -4.25 -11.98
N ALA A 523 20.12 -4.60 -11.96
CA ALA A 523 19.26 -4.59 -13.15
C ALA A 523 19.08 -3.17 -13.70
N ARG A 524 18.90 -2.18 -12.81
CA ARG A 524 18.84 -0.76 -13.17
C ARG A 524 20.14 -0.27 -13.78
N GLU A 525 21.29 -0.54 -13.16
CA GLU A 525 22.61 -0.16 -13.69
C GLU A 525 22.83 -0.74 -15.10
N LYS A 526 22.42 -2.00 -15.31
CA LYS A 526 22.42 -2.61 -16.65
C LYS A 526 21.55 -1.84 -17.64
N ALA A 527 20.32 -1.49 -17.27
CA ALA A 527 19.40 -0.75 -18.12
C ALA A 527 19.91 0.67 -18.44
N GLU A 528 20.47 1.38 -17.46
CA GLU A 528 21.06 2.70 -17.64
C GLU A 528 22.24 2.65 -18.61
N LYS A 529 23.12 1.64 -18.49
CA LYS A 529 24.24 1.45 -19.42
C LYS A 529 23.80 1.12 -20.84
N LEU A 530 22.73 0.34 -21.00
CA LEU A 530 22.13 0.09 -22.32
C LEU A 530 21.59 1.38 -22.94
N ASN A 531 20.86 2.19 -22.17
CA ASN A 531 20.32 3.45 -22.66
C ASN A 531 21.43 4.48 -22.98
N GLU A 532 22.49 4.52 -22.17
CA GLU A 532 23.68 5.35 -22.43
C GLU A 532 24.35 4.94 -23.76
N ALA A 533 24.52 3.64 -23.99
CA ALA A 533 25.04 3.12 -25.26
C ALA A 533 24.15 3.50 -26.44
N ASP A 534 22.83 3.30 -26.34
CA ASP A 534 21.88 3.61 -27.42
C ASP A 534 21.86 5.11 -27.75
N SER A 535 21.85 5.96 -26.74
CA SER A 535 21.94 7.42 -26.89
C SER A 535 23.25 7.84 -27.58
N MET A 536 24.38 7.26 -27.15
CA MET A 536 25.70 7.54 -27.72
C MET A 536 25.82 7.05 -29.17
N ILE A 537 25.23 5.89 -29.49
CA ILE A 537 25.13 5.37 -30.86
C ILE A 537 24.39 6.38 -31.73
N PHE A 538 23.19 6.80 -31.31
CA PHE A 538 22.36 7.76 -32.05
C PHE A 538 23.05 9.12 -32.24
N GLN A 539 23.66 9.65 -31.17
CA GLN A 539 24.39 10.92 -31.21
C GLN A 539 25.57 10.85 -32.17
N THR A 540 26.37 9.78 -32.10
CA THR A 540 27.53 9.59 -32.97
C THR A 540 27.11 9.45 -34.43
N GLU A 541 26.05 8.69 -34.72
CA GLU A 541 25.51 8.57 -36.08
C GLU A 541 25.07 9.93 -36.66
N SER A 542 24.39 10.74 -35.84
CA SER A 542 23.93 12.07 -36.22
C SER A 542 25.10 13.01 -36.49
N GLN A 543 26.09 13.04 -35.58
CA GLN A 543 27.29 13.87 -35.72
C GLN A 543 28.14 13.47 -36.93
N LEU A 544 28.32 12.18 -37.21
CA LEU A 544 29.04 11.72 -38.41
C LEU A 544 28.34 12.17 -39.69
N LYS A 545 27.00 12.19 -39.70
CA LYS A 545 26.20 12.66 -40.83
C LYS A 545 26.29 14.18 -41.02
N GLU A 546 26.30 14.96 -39.93
CA GLU A 546 26.38 16.42 -39.97
C GLU A 546 27.77 16.94 -40.30
N LEU A 547 28.82 16.32 -39.75
CA LEU A 547 30.20 16.72 -39.98
C LEU A 547 30.69 16.35 -41.38
N GLY A 548 30.15 15.29 -41.99
CA GLY A 548 30.38 14.97 -43.41
C GLY A 548 31.87 14.92 -43.77
N ASP A 549 32.31 15.85 -44.63
CA ASP A 549 33.69 15.96 -45.11
C ASP A 549 34.60 16.85 -44.23
N LYS A 550 34.05 17.41 -43.13
CA LYS A 550 34.81 18.27 -42.19
C LYS A 550 35.67 17.48 -41.20
N ILE A 551 35.47 16.16 -41.13
CA ILE A 551 36.29 15.23 -40.37
C ILE A 551 37.26 14.54 -41.32
N SER A 552 38.53 14.37 -40.91
CA SER A 552 39.50 13.63 -41.71
C SER A 552 39.10 12.15 -41.84
N ASP A 553 39.44 11.52 -42.98
CA ASP A 553 39.13 10.11 -43.24
C ASP A 553 39.65 9.19 -42.14
N ASP A 554 40.86 9.42 -41.63
CA ASP A 554 41.46 8.62 -40.54
C ASP A 554 40.66 8.71 -39.23
N ASN A 555 40.17 9.90 -38.88
CA ASN A 555 39.37 10.09 -37.68
C ASN A 555 37.95 9.54 -37.86
N LYS A 556 37.40 9.66 -39.06
CA LYS A 556 36.10 9.10 -39.43
C LYS A 556 36.09 7.57 -39.29
N VAL A 557 37.10 6.90 -39.84
CA VAL A 557 37.27 5.44 -39.72
C VAL A 557 37.42 5.02 -38.26
N ALA A 558 38.18 5.76 -37.45
CA ALA A 558 38.35 5.47 -36.03
C ALA A 558 37.03 5.57 -35.24
N VAL A 559 36.22 6.60 -35.51
CA VAL A 559 34.90 6.76 -34.86
C VAL A 559 33.90 5.71 -35.35
N GLU A 560 33.86 5.37 -36.64
CA GLU A 560 33.00 4.32 -37.19
C GLU A 560 33.33 2.93 -36.63
N TYR A 561 34.61 2.65 -36.42
CA TYR A 561 35.06 1.42 -35.78
C TYR A 561 34.57 1.35 -34.31
N ALA A 562 34.79 2.41 -33.53
CA ALA A 562 34.34 2.47 -32.13
C ALA A 562 32.80 2.42 -32.01
N LEU A 563 32.07 3.03 -32.95
CA LEU A 563 30.61 2.92 -33.06
C LEU A 563 30.16 1.48 -33.30
N THR A 564 30.88 0.74 -34.15
CA THR A 564 30.59 -0.67 -34.42
C THR A 564 30.82 -1.54 -33.18
N GLU A 565 31.91 -1.30 -32.45
CA GLU A 565 32.16 -1.99 -31.16
C GLU A 565 31.04 -1.71 -30.15
N LEU A 566 30.59 -0.45 -30.03
CA LEU A 566 29.51 -0.08 -29.13
C LEU A 566 28.18 -0.73 -29.53
N ARG A 567 27.85 -0.79 -30.83
CA ARG A 567 26.65 -1.49 -31.32
C ARG A 567 26.68 -2.99 -31.00
N MET A 568 27.82 -3.65 -31.19
CA MET A 568 27.97 -5.07 -30.88
C MET A 568 27.83 -5.32 -29.37
N ALA A 569 28.46 -4.49 -28.54
CA ALA A 569 28.35 -4.57 -27.09
C ALA A 569 26.89 -4.36 -26.64
N HIS A 570 26.22 -3.33 -27.16
CA HIS A 570 24.80 -3.04 -26.90
C HIS A 570 23.89 -4.21 -27.29
N GLN A 571 24.09 -4.79 -28.49
CA GLN A 571 23.30 -5.94 -28.96
C GLN A 571 23.50 -7.18 -28.09
N SER A 572 24.71 -7.41 -27.59
CA SER A 572 25.03 -8.52 -26.69
C SER A 572 24.57 -8.31 -25.24
N GLN A 573 24.14 -7.09 -24.89
CA GLN A 573 23.79 -6.67 -23.53
C GLN A 573 24.87 -6.90 -22.47
N ASP A 574 26.15 -6.90 -22.86
CA ASP A 574 27.29 -7.02 -21.96
C ASP A 574 27.68 -5.65 -21.40
N VAL A 575 27.37 -5.42 -20.12
CA VAL A 575 27.61 -4.14 -19.43
C VAL A 575 29.10 -3.78 -19.38
N ALA A 576 29.99 -4.76 -19.20
CA ALA A 576 31.42 -4.50 -19.11
C ALA A 576 31.99 -4.14 -20.48
N ALA A 577 31.52 -4.81 -21.53
CA ALA A 577 31.87 -4.47 -22.91
C ALA A 577 31.31 -3.11 -23.32
N ILE A 578 30.08 -2.78 -22.91
CA ILE A 578 29.45 -1.47 -23.17
C ILE A 578 30.28 -0.35 -22.56
N GLN A 579 30.69 -0.47 -21.29
CA GLN A 579 31.50 0.56 -20.65
C GLN A 579 32.83 0.78 -21.40
N THR A 580 33.49 -0.30 -21.78
CA THR A 580 34.75 -0.23 -22.55
C THR A 580 34.53 0.44 -23.91
N ALA A 581 33.44 0.11 -24.60
CA ALA A 581 33.12 0.68 -25.90
C ALA A 581 32.69 2.17 -25.81
N LEU A 582 32.00 2.57 -24.74
CA LEU A 582 31.70 3.97 -24.42
C LEU A 582 32.99 4.78 -24.20
N ASP A 583 33.97 4.22 -23.50
CA ASP A 583 35.26 4.89 -23.30
C ASP A 583 36.02 5.03 -24.63
N ASN A 584 36.00 3.99 -25.47
CA ASN A 584 36.64 3.99 -26.79
C ASN A 584 36.03 5.03 -27.74
N ILE A 585 34.71 5.11 -27.82
CA ILE A 585 34.03 6.06 -28.72
C ILE A 585 34.24 7.51 -28.27
N ASN A 586 34.23 7.77 -26.96
CA ASN A 586 34.56 9.07 -26.39
C ASN A 586 36.02 9.46 -26.68
N ALA A 587 36.96 8.52 -26.56
CA ALA A 587 38.36 8.76 -26.90
C ALA A 587 38.57 9.04 -28.40
N ALA A 588 37.83 8.35 -29.28
CA ALA A 588 37.84 8.60 -30.72
C ALA A 588 37.30 10.00 -31.05
N TRP A 589 36.16 10.39 -30.46
CA TRP A 589 35.59 11.72 -30.62
C TRP A 589 36.48 12.84 -30.08
N LYS A 590 37.16 12.62 -28.95
CA LYS A 590 38.11 13.59 -28.41
C LYS A 590 39.26 13.86 -29.39
N LYS A 591 39.87 12.80 -29.94
CA LYS A 591 40.94 12.93 -30.95
C LYS A 591 40.46 13.60 -32.23
N ALA A 592 39.26 13.23 -32.70
CA ALA A 592 38.67 13.83 -33.89
C ALA A 592 38.43 15.34 -33.70
N THR A 593 37.87 15.72 -32.56
CA THR A 593 37.59 17.13 -32.20
C THR A 593 38.87 17.94 -32.04
N GLU A 594 39.89 17.41 -31.34
CA GLU A 594 41.20 18.07 -31.20
C GLU A 594 41.88 18.32 -32.56
N ALA A 595 41.82 17.35 -33.47
CA ALA A 595 42.36 17.50 -34.82
C ALA A 595 41.61 18.55 -35.66
N MET A 596 40.28 18.65 -35.50
CA MET A 596 39.46 19.65 -36.17
C MET A 596 39.74 21.07 -35.65
N TYR A 597 39.91 21.26 -34.34
CA TYR A 597 40.30 22.56 -33.77
C TYR A 597 41.72 22.98 -34.21
N ALA A 598 42.67 22.05 -34.26
CA ALA A 598 44.02 22.32 -34.74
C ALA A 598 44.06 22.72 -36.23
N GLN A 599 43.19 22.15 -37.07
CA GLN A 599 43.00 22.59 -38.46
C GLN A 599 42.32 23.96 -38.57
N GLY A 600 41.43 24.31 -37.63
CA GLY A 600 40.77 25.62 -37.55
C GLY A 600 41.73 26.77 -37.17
N GLU A 601 42.62 26.55 -36.19
CA GLU A 601 43.62 27.54 -35.79
C GLU A 601 44.69 27.77 -36.88
N GLN A 602 45.05 26.73 -37.64
CA GLN A 602 45.94 26.87 -38.80
C GLN A 602 45.28 27.61 -39.97
N ALA A 603 43.96 27.59 -40.09
CA ALA A 603 43.22 28.37 -41.09
C ALA A 603 43.09 29.87 -40.71
N GLN A 604 43.14 30.20 -39.41
CA GLN A 604 43.05 31.58 -38.91
C GLN A 604 44.40 32.31 -38.84
N ALA A 605 45.52 31.58 -38.82
CA ALA A 605 46.88 32.15 -38.89
C ALA A 605 47.36 32.52 -40.31
N ALA A 606 46.50 32.34 -41.34
CA ALA A 606 46.84 32.54 -42.75
C ALA A 606 45.92 33.56 -43.46
N GLN A 607 45.64 34.72 -42.85
CA GLN A 607 45.12 35.89 -43.56
C GLN A 607 45.90 37.17 -43.20
N PRO A 608 46.45 37.91 -44.20
CA PRO A 608 47.04 39.23 -43.96
C PRO A 608 45.97 40.31 -43.79
N GLN A 609 46.27 41.24 -42.87
CA GLN A 609 45.67 42.56 -42.66
C GLN A 609 45.12 43.24 -43.92
N ALA A 610 43.83 43.61 -43.89
CA ALA A 610 43.23 44.65 -44.74
C ALA A 610 42.16 45.43 -43.96
N GLU A 611 42.04 46.71 -44.30
CA GLU A 611 41.52 47.82 -43.49
C GLU A 611 40.02 47.81 -43.13
N ASN A 612 39.77 48.42 -41.97
CA ASN A 612 38.48 48.85 -41.43
C ASN A 612 37.60 49.64 -42.42
N GLN A 613 36.35 49.23 -42.57
CA GLN A 613 35.19 50.13 -42.60
C GLN A 613 33.96 49.37 -42.08
N GLY A 614 33.19 50.05 -41.23
CA GLY A 614 32.34 49.43 -40.22
C GLY A 614 31.00 48.93 -40.70
N ASP A 615 30.40 48.09 -39.86
CA ASP A 615 29.01 48.33 -39.43
C ASP A 615 28.78 47.70 -38.06
N ASN A 616 28.14 48.47 -37.18
CA ASN A 616 27.74 48.10 -35.83
C ASN A 616 26.57 47.11 -35.90
N VAL A 617 26.69 45.96 -35.25
CA VAL A 617 25.53 45.17 -34.82
C VAL A 617 25.77 44.76 -33.37
N GLU A 618 24.80 45.11 -32.54
CA GLU A 618 24.79 45.05 -31.08
C GLU A 618 24.81 43.60 -30.56
N ASP A 619 25.65 43.37 -29.54
CA ASP A 619 25.65 42.19 -28.68
C ASP A 619 24.36 42.14 -27.84
N VAL A 620 23.71 40.97 -27.80
CA VAL A 620 22.68 40.67 -26.80
C VAL A 620 23.26 39.62 -25.85
N ASP A 621 23.58 40.06 -24.64
CA ASP A 621 24.02 39.21 -23.53
C ASP A 621 22.92 38.21 -23.14
N PHE A 622 23.26 36.92 -23.09
CA PHE A 622 22.46 35.90 -22.43
C PHE A 622 23.01 35.68 -21.02
N GLU A 623 22.22 36.06 -20.02
CA GLU A 623 22.51 35.90 -18.59
C GLU A 623 22.17 34.45 -18.15
N GLU A 624 23.18 33.71 -17.69
CA GLU A 624 22.98 32.42 -17.00
C GLU A 624 22.35 32.67 -15.63
N VAL A 625 21.11 32.20 -15.44
CA VAL A 625 20.49 32.11 -14.12
C VAL A 625 21.04 30.87 -13.42
N LYS A 626 21.80 31.09 -12.34
CA LYS A 626 22.21 30.07 -11.38
C LYS A 626 21.07 29.62 -10.47
#